data_AF-A0A2V7TAF5-F1
#
_entry.id   AF-A0A2V7TAF5-F1
#
_cell.length_a   1.000
_cell.length_b   1.000
_cell.length_c   1.000
_cell.angle_alpha   90.00
_cell.angle_beta   90.00
_cell.angle_gamma   90.00
#
_symmetry.space_group_name_H-M   'P 1'
#
loop_
_entity.id
_entity.type
_entity.pdbx_description
1 polymer ?
#
loop_
_entity_poly.entity_id
_entity_poly.type
_entity_poly.pdbx_seq_one_letter_code
_entity_poly.pdbx_strand_id
1 'polypeptide(L)'
;MVVTDYGFSDPIPQTSGDESLPVGCGWGVVFNGYGLAARVTDSAAPASPPFVLQESYPGAGNSYLPNGFPTGGAPGTLFYDHFLGKELYVGFWWKPSNPWQDASTSGVSKIAFLFAQRGHGPMYIMMHGIGSPRQLVVETEFPGDNRNLYPNVHNPDPALGVWHRIEVYARYASGAAGIVKWWMDGVLVGSYADVVFPDDRGFSVFNFSPTFGGTGAPKSENDYFWYDHVHISRPQP
;
A
#
# COMPACT_ATOMS: atom_id res chain seq x y z
N MET A 1 -8.13 -12.59 -15.90
CA MET A 1 -7.54 -13.73 -15.16
C MET A 1 -7.07 -13.26 -13.80
N VAL A 2 -7.31 -14.07 -12.76
CA VAL A 2 -6.79 -13.82 -11.42
C VAL A 2 -5.27 -14.05 -11.42
N VAL A 3 -4.54 -13.15 -10.78
CA VAL A 3 -3.10 -13.19 -10.58
C VAL A 3 -2.78 -13.74 -9.19
N THR A 4 -3.40 -13.17 -8.16
CA THR A 4 -3.36 -13.67 -6.78
C THR A 4 -4.65 -13.27 -6.07
N ASP A 5 -5.02 -14.08 -5.09
CA ASP A 5 -6.14 -13.87 -4.19
C ASP A 5 -5.71 -14.40 -2.82
N TYR A 6 -5.48 -13.51 -1.84
CA TYR A 6 -4.80 -13.87 -0.59
C TYR A 6 -5.39 -13.16 0.63
N GLY A 7 -5.83 -13.96 1.60
CA GLY A 7 -6.46 -13.51 2.85
C GLY A 7 -5.53 -13.46 4.07
N PHE A 8 -4.21 -13.45 3.88
CA PHE A 8 -3.24 -13.37 4.99
C PHE A 8 -3.37 -14.49 6.04
N SER A 9 -3.73 -15.70 5.63
CA SER A 9 -3.90 -16.86 6.52
C SER A 9 -2.61 -17.37 7.12
N ASP A 10 -1.47 -17.11 6.47
CA ASP A 10 -0.18 -17.71 6.82
C ASP A 10 0.63 -16.81 7.77
N PRO A 11 1.43 -17.39 8.68
CA PRO A 11 2.32 -16.61 9.54
C PRO A 11 3.29 -15.74 8.73
N ILE A 12 3.52 -14.50 9.17
CA ILE A 12 4.53 -13.62 8.58
C ILE A 12 5.85 -13.80 9.37
N PRO A 13 6.91 -14.36 8.79
CA PRO A 13 8.18 -14.54 9.49
C PRO A 13 8.94 -13.22 9.65
N GLN A 14 9.79 -13.15 10.66
CA GLN A 14 10.82 -12.12 10.77
C GLN A 14 11.94 -12.40 9.76
N THR A 15 12.50 -11.36 9.15
CA THR A 15 13.57 -11.49 8.15
C THR A 15 14.87 -10.82 8.59
N SER A 16 15.99 -11.17 7.95
CA SER A 16 17.27 -10.48 8.17
C SER A 16 17.54 -9.50 7.03
N GLY A 17 17.17 -8.23 7.20
CA GLY A 17 17.36 -7.22 6.16
C GLY A 17 16.55 -7.50 4.89
N ASP A 18 17.23 -7.55 3.75
CA ASP A 18 16.66 -7.80 2.42
C ASP A 18 16.51 -9.30 2.08
N GLU A 19 16.85 -10.20 3.00
CA GLU A 19 16.60 -11.62 2.82
C GLU A 19 15.10 -11.90 2.73
N SER A 20 14.65 -12.42 1.59
CA SER A 20 13.27 -12.79 1.37
C SER A 20 12.94 -14.15 1.98
N LEU A 21 11.84 -14.20 2.72
CA LEU A 21 11.24 -15.44 3.19
C LEU A 21 9.84 -15.64 2.59
N PRO A 22 9.47 -16.89 2.24
CA PRO A 22 8.14 -17.19 1.75
C PRO A 22 7.10 -17.04 2.87
N VAL A 23 5.90 -16.59 2.49
CA VAL A 23 4.73 -16.50 3.39
C VAL A 23 3.70 -17.56 3.00
N GLY A 24 2.96 -17.34 1.91
CA GLY A 24 1.85 -18.19 1.48
C GLY A 24 1.30 -17.71 0.14
N CYS A 25 0.68 -18.61 -0.65
CA CYS A 25 0.07 -18.26 -1.95
C CYS A 25 0.99 -17.51 -2.94
N GLY A 26 2.30 -17.74 -2.89
CA GLY A 26 3.28 -17.05 -3.74
C GLY A 26 3.71 -15.66 -3.23
N TRP A 27 3.26 -15.25 -2.05
CA TRP A 27 3.73 -14.04 -1.38
C TRP A 27 5.03 -14.29 -0.62
N GLY A 28 5.87 -13.26 -0.59
CA GLY A 28 7.08 -13.20 0.23
C GLY A 28 7.06 -12.00 1.18
N VAL A 29 7.99 -12.01 2.12
CA VAL A 29 8.27 -10.87 3.01
C VAL A 29 9.77 -10.56 3.01
N VAL A 30 10.10 -9.27 3.09
CA VAL A 30 11.46 -8.72 3.35
C VAL A 30 11.35 -7.57 4.34
N PHE A 31 12.50 -7.11 4.87
CA PHE A 31 12.61 -5.96 5.78
C PHE A 31 11.77 -6.04 7.07
N ASN A 32 11.44 -7.24 7.55
CA ASN A 32 10.63 -7.47 8.75
C ASN A 32 11.47 -7.90 9.97
N GLY A 33 12.66 -7.32 10.17
CA GLY A 33 13.60 -7.79 11.21
C GLY A 33 13.12 -7.62 12.64
N TYR A 34 12.19 -6.69 12.88
CA TYR A 34 11.58 -6.49 14.19
C TYR A 34 10.22 -7.18 14.34
N GLY A 35 9.74 -7.91 13.32
CA GLY A 35 8.42 -8.54 13.33
C GLY A 35 7.27 -7.54 13.45
N LEU A 36 7.42 -6.36 12.86
CA LEU A 36 6.41 -5.31 12.89
C LEU A 36 5.33 -5.51 11.83
N ALA A 37 5.63 -6.26 10.77
CA ALA A 37 4.64 -6.90 9.91
C ALA A 37 4.30 -8.29 10.47
N ALA A 38 3.05 -8.53 10.84
CA ALA A 38 2.63 -9.77 11.47
C ALA A 38 1.22 -10.19 11.03
N ARG A 39 0.97 -11.50 11.07
CA ARG A 39 -0.39 -12.03 11.00
C ARG A 39 -1.03 -11.94 12.37
N VAL A 40 -2.17 -11.27 12.47
CA VAL A 40 -2.96 -11.19 13.71
C VAL A 40 -4.40 -11.60 13.48
N THR A 41 -5.18 -11.70 14.56
CA THR A 41 -6.60 -12.02 14.50
C THR A 41 -7.46 -10.76 14.58
N ASP A 42 -8.39 -10.60 13.65
CA ASP A 42 -9.47 -9.63 13.65
C ASP A 42 -10.75 -10.30 13.10
N SER A 43 -11.70 -10.61 13.98
CA SER A 43 -12.97 -11.25 13.57
C SER A 43 -13.91 -10.30 12.81
N ALA A 44 -13.62 -9.00 12.79
CA ALA A 44 -14.37 -8.01 12.03
C ALA A 44 -13.75 -7.75 10.65
N ALA A 45 -12.72 -8.50 10.24
CA ALA A 45 -12.16 -8.46 8.89
C ALA A 45 -13.28 -8.72 7.84
N PRO A 46 -13.45 -7.86 6.81
CA PRO A 46 -14.66 -7.90 5.98
C PRO A 46 -14.76 -9.09 5.02
N ALA A 47 -13.64 -9.65 4.55
CA ALA A 47 -13.61 -10.64 3.48
C ALA A 47 -13.03 -11.99 3.89
N SER A 48 -11.93 -12.03 4.66
CA SER A 48 -11.29 -13.29 5.06
C SER A 48 -10.98 -13.40 6.57
N PRO A 49 -11.97 -13.21 7.46
CA PRO A 49 -11.74 -13.41 8.88
C PRO A 49 -11.30 -14.86 9.20
N PRO A 50 -10.53 -15.08 10.28
CA PRO A 50 -10.15 -14.09 11.28
C PRO A 50 -8.76 -13.48 11.05
N PHE A 51 -8.01 -13.87 10.02
CA PHE A 51 -6.60 -13.47 9.92
C PHE A 51 -6.42 -12.25 9.05
N VAL A 52 -5.57 -11.32 9.49
CA VAL A 52 -5.23 -10.09 8.77
C VAL A 52 -3.74 -9.83 8.87
N LEU A 53 -3.19 -9.12 7.88
CA LEU A 53 -1.87 -8.51 8.01
C LEU A 53 -1.98 -7.27 8.89
N GLN A 54 -1.11 -7.13 9.87
CA GLN A 54 -0.91 -5.91 10.65
C GLN A 54 0.51 -5.37 10.40
N GLU A 55 0.59 -4.09 10.10
CA GLU A 55 1.83 -3.31 9.97
C GLU A 55 1.88 -2.32 11.14
N SER A 56 2.84 -2.53 12.04
CA SER A 56 2.93 -1.83 13.33
C SER A 56 3.94 -0.69 13.30
N TYR A 57 3.53 0.48 13.75
CA TYR A 57 4.37 1.66 13.90
C TYR A 57 4.50 2.03 15.38
N PRO A 58 5.50 1.49 16.10
CA PRO A 58 5.63 1.75 17.53
C PRO A 58 5.96 3.21 17.83
N GLY A 59 5.39 3.73 18.91
CA GLY A 59 5.85 4.98 19.52
C GLY A 59 7.21 4.82 20.20
N ALA A 60 7.70 5.91 20.80
CA ALA A 60 8.95 5.90 21.55
C ALA A 60 8.91 4.98 22.78
N GLY A 61 10.09 4.54 23.22
CA GLY A 61 10.24 3.70 24.42
C GLY A 61 10.27 2.19 24.18
N ASN A 62 10.23 1.73 22.92
CA ASN A 62 10.49 0.33 22.60
C ASN A 62 12.01 0.04 22.60
N SER A 63 12.42 -1.14 23.11
CA SER A 63 13.80 -1.62 23.15
C SER A 63 14.58 -1.54 21.84
N TYR A 64 13.93 -1.73 20.68
CA TYR A 64 14.56 -1.69 19.36
C TYR A 64 14.22 -0.43 18.55
N LEU A 65 13.27 0.39 19.02
CA LEU A 65 12.93 1.69 18.45
C LEU A 65 12.75 2.72 19.58
N PRO A 66 13.83 3.13 20.28
CA PRO A 66 13.72 3.96 21.48
C PRO A 66 13.13 5.35 21.19
N ASN A 67 13.33 5.86 19.97
CA ASN A 67 12.81 7.15 19.51
C ASN A 67 11.47 7.02 18.76
N GLY A 68 10.89 5.82 18.70
CA GLY A 68 9.71 5.50 17.92
C GLY A 68 10.01 5.20 16.46
N PHE A 69 8.96 4.84 15.72
CA PHE A 69 9.09 4.41 14.33
C PHE A 69 9.49 5.59 13.43
N PRO A 70 10.59 5.47 12.66
CA PRO A 70 11.12 6.58 11.89
C PRO A 70 10.27 6.92 10.67
N THR A 71 10.29 8.20 10.29
CA THR A 71 9.77 8.61 8.98
C THR A 71 10.62 8.00 7.84
N GLY A 72 10.00 7.76 6.69
CA GLY A 72 10.64 7.15 5.52
C GLY A 72 10.81 5.64 5.60
N GLY A 73 10.40 4.99 6.70
CA GLY A 73 10.43 3.54 6.87
C GLY A 73 9.06 2.88 6.69
N ALA A 74 9.07 1.57 6.42
CA ALA A 74 7.91 0.68 6.48
C ALA A 74 8.16 -0.44 7.51
N PRO A 75 7.15 -0.95 8.24
CA PRO A 75 7.38 -1.92 9.31
C PRO A 75 7.84 -3.30 8.81
N GLY A 76 7.35 -3.70 7.64
CA GLY A 76 7.92 -4.71 6.77
C GLY A 76 7.46 -4.49 5.33
N THR A 77 7.86 -5.39 4.44
CA THR A 77 7.40 -5.39 3.04
C THR A 77 6.88 -6.77 2.68
N LEU A 78 5.56 -6.92 2.62
CA LEU A 78 4.92 -8.08 1.98
C LEU A 78 4.79 -7.82 0.49
N PHE A 79 5.22 -8.76 -0.35
CA PHE A 79 5.24 -8.57 -1.79
C PHE A 79 4.77 -9.81 -2.56
N TYR A 80 4.28 -9.54 -3.77
CA TYR A 80 3.97 -10.54 -4.78
C TYR A 80 4.58 -10.09 -6.11
N ASP A 81 5.39 -10.94 -6.73
CA ASP A 81 6.17 -10.63 -7.94
C ASP A 81 5.93 -11.62 -9.10
N HIS A 82 4.97 -12.53 -8.95
CA HIS A 82 4.67 -13.56 -9.95
C HIS A 82 3.68 -13.07 -11.02
N PHE A 83 3.87 -11.86 -11.55
CA PHE A 83 3.07 -11.33 -12.66
C PHE A 83 3.82 -10.33 -13.53
N LEU A 84 3.25 -10.06 -14.70
CA LEU A 84 3.73 -9.01 -15.60
C LEU A 84 2.54 -8.47 -16.41
N GLY A 85 2.24 -7.18 -16.33
CA GLY A 85 1.05 -6.67 -16.98
C GLY A 85 1.04 -5.18 -17.22
N LYS A 86 0.60 -4.80 -18.42
CA LYS A 86 0.30 -3.42 -18.81
C LYS A 86 -1.11 -2.97 -18.41
N GLU A 87 -1.96 -3.88 -17.97
CA GLU A 87 -3.31 -3.59 -17.50
C GLU A 87 -3.59 -4.45 -16.27
N LEU A 88 -3.89 -3.81 -15.14
CA LEU A 88 -4.05 -4.47 -13.85
C LEU A 88 -5.18 -3.82 -13.05
N TYR A 89 -5.86 -4.68 -12.31
CA TYR A 89 -6.77 -4.31 -11.24
C TYR A 89 -6.23 -4.89 -9.93
N VAL A 90 -6.23 -4.08 -8.88
CA VAL A 90 -5.87 -4.47 -7.52
C VAL A 90 -6.98 -4.02 -6.57
N GLY A 91 -7.49 -4.92 -5.74
CA GLY A 91 -8.44 -4.61 -4.67
C GLY A 91 -7.97 -5.19 -3.35
N PHE A 92 -8.10 -4.45 -2.27
CA PHE A 92 -7.81 -4.92 -0.91
C PHE A 92 -8.60 -4.15 0.14
N TRP A 93 -8.75 -4.72 1.33
CA TRP A 93 -9.25 -4.00 2.49
C TRP A 93 -8.10 -3.42 3.28
N TRP A 94 -8.29 -2.21 3.79
CA TRP A 94 -7.31 -1.49 4.59
C TRP A 94 -8.01 -0.77 5.74
N LYS A 95 -7.39 -0.79 6.92
CA LYS A 95 -7.86 -0.07 8.11
C LYS A 95 -6.70 0.67 8.75
N PRO A 96 -6.75 2.00 8.86
CA PRO A 96 -5.85 2.75 9.74
C PRO A 96 -6.33 2.68 11.20
N SER A 97 -5.41 2.71 12.16
CA SER A 97 -5.75 2.83 13.58
C SER A 97 -6.47 4.14 13.90
N ASN A 98 -7.17 4.14 15.03
CA ASN A 98 -7.72 5.34 15.65
C ASN A 98 -7.30 5.35 17.13
N PRO A 99 -6.39 6.24 17.55
CA PRO A 99 -5.81 7.36 16.80
C PRO A 99 -4.85 6.95 15.67
N TRP A 100 -4.45 7.94 14.86
CA TRP A 100 -3.34 7.86 13.91
C TRP A 100 -2.53 9.16 13.92
N GLN A 101 -1.23 9.07 14.20
CA GLN A 101 -0.31 10.19 14.09
C GLN A 101 0.09 10.42 12.62
N ASP A 102 -0.31 11.55 12.05
CA ASP A 102 0.15 11.96 10.72
C ASP A 102 1.63 12.36 10.73
N ALA A 103 2.31 12.18 9.60
CA ALA A 103 3.67 12.68 9.42
C ALA A 103 3.63 14.22 9.38
N SER A 104 4.12 14.87 10.42
CA SER A 104 3.88 16.31 10.67
C SER A 104 4.41 17.27 9.59
N THR A 105 5.35 16.83 8.75
CA THR A 105 5.93 17.64 7.66
C THR A 105 5.33 17.32 6.30
N SER A 106 5.18 16.03 5.98
CA SER A 106 4.73 15.58 4.66
C SER A 106 3.24 15.30 4.57
N GLY A 107 2.59 14.95 5.70
CA GLY A 107 1.22 14.43 5.70
C GLY A 107 1.07 13.09 4.97
N VAL A 108 2.16 12.42 4.58
CA VAL A 108 2.15 11.21 3.76
C VAL A 108 2.10 9.98 4.65
N SER A 109 1.25 9.02 4.31
CA SER A 109 1.35 7.62 4.75
C SER A 109 1.06 6.72 3.57
N LYS A 110 2.11 6.13 2.98
CA LYS A 110 1.99 5.23 1.83
C LYS A 110 1.32 3.94 2.29
N ILE A 111 0.42 3.38 1.49
CA ILE A 111 -0.43 2.23 1.83
C ILE A 111 0.01 0.98 1.08
N ALA A 112 0.23 1.08 -0.23
CA ALA A 112 0.63 -0.03 -1.10
C ALA A 112 1.27 0.50 -2.39
N PHE A 113 2.04 -0.34 -3.08
CA PHE A 113 2.82 0.05 -4.26
C PHE A 113 2.66 -0.96 -5.40
N LEU A 114 2.77 -0.45 -6.62
CA LEU A 114 2.90 -1.19 -7.87
C LEU A 114 4.19 -0.74 -8.56
N PHE A 115 5.13 -1.65 -8.77
CA PHE A 115 6.42 -1.33 -9.39
C PHE A 115 6.44 -1.65 -10.88
N ALA A 116 6.78 -0.63 -11.67
CA ALA A 116 7.13 -0.79 -13.07
C ALA A 116 8.47 -1.53 -13.19
N GLN A 117 8.73 -2.10 -14.37
CA GLN A 117 9.96 -2.83 -14.64
C GLN A 117 11.16 -1.89 -14.80
N ARG A 118 12.36 -2.47 -14.95
CA ARG A 118 13.62 -1.75 -15.27
C ARG A 118 14.03 -0.64 -14.29
N GLY A 119 13.49 -0.63 -13.07
CA GLY A 119 13.79 0.40 -12.08
C GLY A 119 13.14 1.74 -12.41
N HIS A 120 12.08 1.76 -13.22
CA HIS A 120 11.33 2.98 -13.58
C HIS A 120 10.44 3.52 -12.45
N GLY A 121 10.66 3.10 -11.20
CA GLY A 121 9.92 3.57 -10.04
C GLY A 121 8.52 2.97 -9.87
N PRO A 122 7.87 3.28 -8.74
CA PRO A 122 6.53 2.82 -8.41
C PRO A 122 5.42 3.77 -8.85
N MET A 123 4.20 3.24 -8.85
CA MET A 123 2.99 3.98 -8.51
C MET A 123 2.54 3.51 -7.12
N TYR A 124 2.12 4.42 -6.25
CA TYR A 124 1.65 4.04 -4.92
C TYR A 124 0.39 4.76 -4.49
N ILE A 125 -0.35 4.11 -3.60
CA ILE A 125 -1.53 4.65 -2.94
C ILE A 125 -1.11 5.19 -1.59
N MET A 126 -1.64 6.34 -1.18
CA MET A 126 -1.36 6.94 0.11
C MET A 126 -2.60 7.56 0.76
N MET A 127 -2.62 7.52 2.10
CA MET A 127 -3.40 8.45 2.90
C MET A 127 -2.58 9.73 3.03
N HIS A 128 -3.13 10.85 2.57
CA HIS A 128 -2.44 12.13 2.50
C HIS A 128 -3.22 13.23 3.25
N GLY A 129 -2.53 13.96 4.12
CA GLY A 129 -3.10 15.06 4.91
C GLY A 129 -2.64 15.02 6.37
N ILE A 130 -2.89 16.10 7.09
CA ILE A 130 -2.67 16.19 8.54
C ILE A 130 -4.01 16.54 9.18
N GLY A 131 -4.48 15.68 10.09
CA GLY A 131 -5.81 15.77 10.66
C GLY A 131 -6.92 15.45 9.65
N SER A 132 -8.18 15.63 10.07
CA SER A 132 -9.33 15.49 9.17
C SER A 132 -9.60 16.82 8.44
N PRO A 133 -9.89 16.79 7.13
CA PRO A 133 -10.00 15.60 6.30
C PRO A 133 -8.64 15.14 5.72
N ARG A 134 -8.44 13.83 5.62
CA ARG A 134 -7.38 13.19 4.84
C ARG A 134 -7.91 12.84 3.45
N GLN A 135 -7.01 12.49 2.54
CA GLN A 135 -7.35 12.14 1.17
C GLN A 135 -6.71 10.80 0.78
N LEU A 136 -7.42 10.00 -0.01
CA LEU A 136 -6.84 8.84 -0.68
C LEU A 136 -6.26 9.27 -2.04
N VAL A 137 -4.94 9.34 -2.12
CA VAL A 137 -4.21 9.86 -3.28
C VAL A 137 -3.39 8.73 -3.92
N VAL A 138 -3.25 8.78 -5.25
CA VAL A 138 -2.28 7.95 -5.98
C VAL A 138 -1.14 8.85 -6.45
N GLU A 139 0.10 8.41 -6.33
CA GLU A 139 1.27 9.10 -6.87
C GLU A 139 2.02 8.18 -7.84
N THR A 140 2.50 8.77 -8.93
CA THR A 140 3.43 8.10 -9.84
C THR A 140 4.85 8.64 -9.60
N GLU A 141 5.84 7.76 -9.64
CA GLU A 141 7.27 8.12 -9.64
C GLU A 141 7.95 7.56 -10.89
N PHE A 142 7.29 7.73 -12.04
CA PHE A 142 7.74 7.21 -13.33
C PHE A 142 8.62 8.21 -14.08
N PRO A 143 9.54 7.75 -14.96
CA PRO A 143 10.12 8.58 -15.98
C PRO A 143 9.03 9.24 -16.83
N GLY A 144 8.94 10.56 -16.77
CA GLY A 144 7.95 11.35 -17.51
C GLY A 144 6.62 11.59 -16.81
N ASP A 145 6.34 10.93 -15.67
CA ASP A 145 5.18 11.25 -14.82
C ASP A 145 5.54 11.10 -13.33
N ASN A 146 5.79 12.23 -12.68
CA ASN A 146 6.13 12.29 -11.26
C ASN A 146 5.22 13.30 -10.55
N ARG A 147 4.01 12.87 -10.19
CA ARG A 147 2.99 13.75 -9.58
C ARG A 147 1.98 12.99 -8.74
N ASN A 148 1.39 13.74 -7.81
CA ASN A 148 0.17 13.34 -7.11
C ASN A 148 -1.03 13.45 -8.04
N LEU A 149 -1.73 12.32 -8.22
CA LEU A 149 -3.06 12.23 -8.77
C LEU A 149 -4.04 12.41 -7.61
N TYR A 150 -4.39 13.67 -7.33
CA TYR A 150 -5.37 14.00 -6.30
C TYR A 150 -6.79 13.54 -6.71
N PRO A 151 -7.69 13.28 -5.76
CA PRO A 151 -9.10 13.01 -6.05
C PRO A 151 -9.71 14.05 -6.99
N ASN A 152 -10.25 13.60 -8.13
CA ASN A 152 -10.85 14.47 -9.15
C ASN A 152 -12.31 14.09 -9.50
N VAL A 153 -12.87 13.07 -8.85
CA VAL A 153 -14.28 12.65 -8.99
C VAL A 153 -15.02 12.83 -7.67
N HIS A 154 -14.58 12.11 -6.62
CA HIS A 154 -15.08 12.24 -5.25
C HIS A 154 -13.91 12.24 -4.28
N ASN A 155 -14.04 12.92 -3.15
CA ASN A 155 -12.98 12.99 -2.12
C ASN A 155 -13.51 12.58 -0.74
N PRO A 156 -13.86 11.30 -0.55
CA PRO A 156 -14.25 10.79 0.77
C PRO A 156 -13.05 10.84 1.73
N ASP A 157 -13.29 11.27 2.98
CA ASP A 157 -12.29 11.24 4.05
C ASP A 157 -12.06 9.79 4.50
N PRO A 158 -10.81 9.26 4.46
CA PRO A 158 -10.47 7.97 5.04
C PRO A 158 -10.67 7.99 6.56
N ALA A 159 -11.75 7.38 7.03
CA ALA A 159 -12.09 7.38 8.45
C ALA A 159 -11.15 6.46 9.25
N LEU A 160 -10.66 6.97 10.38
CA LEU A 160 -9.79 6.20 11.27
C LEU A 160 -10.56 5.09 12.00
N GLY A 161 -9.94 3.91 12.14
CA GLY A 161 -10.49 2.78 12.88
C GLY A 161 -11.55 1.98 12.12
N VAL A 162 -11.78 2.28 10.84
CA VAL A 162 -12.79 1.64 9.99
C VAL A 162 -12.11 0.88 8.85
N TRP A 163 -12.66 -0.27 8.49
CA TRP A 163 -12.26 -1.00 7.30
C TRP A 163 -12.76 -0.31 6.04
N HIS A 164 -11.85 0.03 5.15
CA HIS A 164 -12.11 0.59 3.84
C HIS A 164 -11.72 -0.39 2.75
N ARG A 165 -12.54 -0.50 1.70
CA ARG A 165 -12.16 -1.23 0.49
C ARG A 165 -11.47 -0.27 -0.47
N ILE A 166 -10.20 -0.50 -0.76
CA ILE A 166 -9.43 0.25 -1.76
C ILE A 166 -9.34 -0.57 -3.04
N GLU A 167 -9.61 0.06 -4.16
CA GLU A 167 -9.49 -0.57 -5.49
C GLU A 167 -8.72 0.36 -6.41
N VAL A 168 -7.84 -0.19 -7.24
CA VAL A 168 -7.03 0.54 -8.22
C VAL A 168 -7.08 -0.21 -9.54
N TYR A 169 -7.33 0.52 -10.62
CA TYR A 169 -7.21 0.05 -11.99
C TYR A 169 -6.19 0.92 -12.73
N ALA A 170 -5.21 0.28 -13.37
CA ALA A 170 -4.19 0.97 -14.16
C ALA A 170 -4.00 0.29 -15.52
N ARG A 171 -3.91 1.10 -16.57
CA ARG A 171 -3.66 0.64 -17.94
C ARG A 171 -2.64 1.52 -18.64
N TYR A 172 -1.54 0.93 -19.03
CA TYR A 172 -0.50 1.54 -19.84
C TYR A 172 -1.06 1.91 -21.21
N ALA A 173 -0.56 3.01 -21.76
CA ALA A 173 -0.72 3.38 -23.15
C ALA A 173 0.56 4.08 -23.63
N SER A 174 0.70 4.25 -24.94
CA SER A 174 1.77 5.07 -25.50
C SER A 174 1.53 6.55 -25.19
N GLY A 175 2.56 7.25 -24.71
CA GLY A 175 2.47 8.68 -24.38
C GLY A 175 1.51 8.98 -23.21
N ALA A 176 0.95 10.19 -23.19
CA ALA A 176 0.03 10.66 -22.15
C ALA A 176 -1.42 10.18 -22.41
N ALA A 177 -1.61 8.87 -22.48
CA ALA A 177 -2.91 8.24 -22.69
C ALA A 177 -3.18 7.07 -21.72
N GLY A 178 -2.32 6.91 -20.70
CA GLY A 178 -2.48 5.90 -19.67
C GLY A 178 -3.67 6.22 -18.76
N ILE A 179 -4.32 5.16 -18.27
CA ILE A 179 -5.45 5.28 -17.37
C ILE A 179 -5.04 4.87 -15.97
N VAL A 180 -5.39 5.70 -14.99
CA VAL A 180 -5.38 5.34 -13.57
C VAL A 180 -6.73 5.72 -12.97
N LYS A 181 -7.39 4.76 -12.33
CA LYS A 181 -8.61 4.96 -11.57
C LYS A 181 -8.48 4.30 -10.21
N TRP A 182 -9.06 4.91 -9.19
CA TRP A 182 -9.14 4.29 -7.88
C TRP A 182 -10.43 4.61 -7.16
N TRP A 183 -10.83 3.70 -6.28
CA TRP A 183 -12.05 3.74 -5.51
C TRP A 183 -11.76 3.53 -4.03
N MET A 184 -12.64 4.09 -3.20
CA MET A 184 -12.73 3.78 -1.78
C MET A 184 -14.19 3.46 -1.47
N ASP A 185 -14.45 2.30 -0.86
CA ASP A 185 -15.79 1.83 -0.48
C ASP A 185 -16.78 1.83 -1.65
N GLY A 186 -16.30 1.45 -2.84
CA GLY A 186 -17.08 1.43 -4.08
C GLY A 186 -17.34 2.80 -4.71
N VAL A 187 -16.88 3.90 -4.10
CA VAL A 187 -17.00 5.26 -4.64
C VAL A 187 -15.76 5.58 -5.47
N LEU A 188 -15.93 6.02 -6.72
CA LEU A 188 -14.84 6.45 -7.60
C LEU A 188 -14.20 7.72 -7.04
N VAL A 189 -12.95 7.65 -6.61
CA VAL A 189 -12.21 8.77 -6.00
C VAL A 189 -11.51 9.58 -7.09
N GLY A 190 -10.75 8.89 -7.95
CA GLY A 190 -9.99 9.50 -9.02
C GLY A 190 -10.07 8.74 -10.33
N SER A 191 -10.03 9.48 -11.43
CA SER A 191 -10.01 8.96 -12.80
C SER A 191 -9.18 9.88 -13.70
N TYR A 192 -7.97 9.43 -14.01
CA TYR A 192 -7.02 10.08 -14.90
C TYR A 192 -6.86 9.27 -16.19
N ALA A 193 -6.70 9.95 -17.31
CA ALA A 193 -6.56 9.34 -18.65
C ALA A 193 -5.36 9.91 -19.43
N ASP A 194 -4.50 10.65 -18.73
CA ASP A 194 -3.33 11.37 -19.23
C ASP A 194 -2.04 10.92 -18.53
N VAL A 195 -2.05 9.75 -17.88
CA VAL A 195 -0.89 9.24 -17.15
C VAL A 195 0.18 8.75 -18.13
N VAL A 196 1.42 9.19 -17.96
CA VAL A 196 2.54 8.70 -18.77
C VAL A 196 3.19 7.52 -18.04
N PHE A 197 2.95 6.31 -18.56
CA PHE A 197 3.62 5.11 -18.07
C PHE A 197 4.99 4.93 -18.74
N PRO A 198 5.94 4.26 -18.07
CA PRO A 198 7.23 3.94 -18.68
C PRO A 198 7.06 3.06 -19.93
N ASP A 199 7.97 3.22 -20.89
CA ASP A 199 8.06 2.33 -22.06
C ASP A 199 8.77 1.01 -21.69
N ASP A 200 8.06 0.18 -20.93
CA ASP A 200 8.51 -1.13 -20.52
C ASP A 200 7.43 -2.21 -20.71
N ARG A 201 7.57 -3.35 -20.01
CA ARG A 201 6.67 -4.49 -20.13
C ARG A 201 5.46 -4.43 -19.20
N GLY A 202 5.33 -3.39 -18.37
CA GLY A 202 4.28 -3.23 -17.39
C GLY A 202 4.76 -3.38 -15.95
N PHE A 203 3.78 -3.42 -15.03
CA PHE A 203 4.01 -3.72 -13.63
C PHE A 203 4.40 -5.17 -13.42
N SER A 204 5.19 -5.40 -12.37
CA SER A 204 5.75 -6.73 -12.07
C SER A 204 5.79 -7.10 -10.59
N VAL A 205 5.66 -6.11 -9.71
CA VAL A 205 5.64 -6.33 -8.27
C VAL A 205 4.53 -5.49 -7.68
N PHE A 206 3.74 -6.10 -6.80
CA PHE A 206 2.85 -5.40 -5.90
C PHE A 206 3.38 -5.61 -4.49
N ASN A 207 3.37 -4.56 -3.65
CA ASN A 207 3.73 -4.73 -2.25
C ASN A 207 2.84 -3.92 -1.28
N PHE A 208 2.69 -4.46 -0.09
CA PHE A 208 2.37 -3.72 1.11
C PHE A 208 3.70 -3.39 1.79
N SER A 209 4.17 -2.16 1.57
CA SER A 209 5.37 -1.61 2.21
C SER A 209 5.05 -0.24 2.82
N PRO A 210 4.06 -0.15 3.71
CA PRO A 210 3.42 1.12 4.00
C PRO A 210 4.36 2.06 4.73
N THR A 211 4.80 3.09 4.02
CA THR A 211 5.85 3.98 4.48
C THR A 211 5.23 5.13 5.27
N PHE A 212 5.68 5.32 6.51
CA PHE A 212 5.28 6.47 7.31
C PHE A 212 6.06 7.71 6.87
N GLY A 213 5.38 8.70 6.30
CA GLY A 213 5.98 9.97 5.89
C GLY A 213 7.08 9.83 4.83
N GLY A 214 8.16 10.58 5.06
CA GLY A 214 9.36 10.70 4.24
C GLY A 214 10.28 11.78 4.82
N THR A 215 9.67 12.74 5.52
CA THR A 215 10.32 13.76 6.36
C THR A 215 9.46 14.01 7.60
N GLY A 216 10.09 14.49 8.68
CA GLY A 216 9.43 14.85 9.93
C GLY A 216 9.90 14.05 11.13
N ALA A 217 9.15 14.16 12.24
CA ALA A 217 9.43 13.46 13.48
C ALA A 217 9.00 11.98 13.42
N PRO A 218 9.65 11.09 14.18
CA PRO A 218 9.19 9.71 14.34
C PRO A 218 7.82 9.63 15.03
N LYS A 219 7.21 8.44 15.00
CA LYS A 219 5.99 8.15 15.77
C LYS A 219 6.24 8.32 17.28
N SER A 220 5.30 8.98 17.94
CA SER A 220 5.25 9.17 19.39
C SER A 220 4.19 8.28 20.05
N GLU A 221 3.25 7.75 19.26
CA GLU A 221 2.23 6.80 19.68
C GLU A 221 2.27 5.52 18.85
N ASN A 222 1.65 4.46 19.37
CA ASN A 222 1.53 3.19 18.66
C ASN A 222 0.39 3.29 17.65
N ASP A 223 0.75 3.15 16.38
CA ASP A 223 -0.18 3.18 15.26
C ASP A 223 -0.08 1.91 14.43
N TYR A 224 -1.12 1.64 13.65
CA TYR A 224 -1.21 0.42 12.87
C TYR A 224 -1.95 0.63 11.56
N PHE A 225 -1.50 -0.07 10.53
CA PHE A 225 -2.35 -0.43 9.40
C PHE A 225 -2.70 -1.91 9.49
N TRP A 226 -3.94 -2.24 9.15
CA TRP A 226 -4.35 -3.61 8.90
C TRP A 226 -4.79 -3.77 7.46
N TYR A 227 -4.57 -4.97 6.92
CA TYR A 227 -4.99 -5.36 5.59
C TYR A 227 -5.73 -6.69 5.65
N ASP A 228 -6.84 -6.77 4.92
CA ASP A 228 -7.58 -8.00 4.71
C ASP A 228 -7.76 -8.21 3.21
N HIS A 229 -7.63 -9.47 2.80
CA HIS A 229 -7.95 -9.96 1.47
C HIS A 229 -7.49 -9.09 0.27
N VAL A 230 -6.35 -9.44 -0.33
CA VAL A 230 -5.88 -8.81 -1.57
C VAL A 230 -6.22 -9.65 -2.79
N HIS A 231 -6.80 -8.99 -3.79
CA HIS A 231 -7.10 -9.55 -5.10
C HIS A 231 -6.36 -8.76 -6.17
N ILE A 232 -5.59 -9.46 -7.02
CA ILE A 232 -4.96 -8.89 -8.20
C ILE A 232 -5.46 -9.66 -9.43
N SER A 233 -5.85 -8.93 -10.47
CA SER A 233 -6.22 -9.52 -11.75
C SER A 233 -5.78 -8.66 -12.93
N ARG A 234 -5.69 -9.29 -14.10
CA ARG A 234 -5.34 -8.65 -15.38
C ARG A 234 -6.21 -9.23 -16.51
N PRO A 235 -6.34 -8.58 -17.67
CA PRO A 235 -6.99 -9.17 -18.84
C PRO A 235 -6.38 -10.54 -19.20
N GLN A 236 -7.17 -11.43 -19.82
CA GLN A 236 -6.60 -12.61 -20.44
C GLN A 236 -5.76 -12.20 -21.67
N PRO A 237 -4.66 -12.93 -21.97
CA PRO A 237 -3.86 -12.68 -23.18
C PRO A 237 -4.67 -12.75 -24.46
#